data_AF-A0A7C9D9D0-F1
#
_entry.id   AF-A0A7C9D9D0-F1
#
_cell.length_a   1.000
_cell.length_b   1.000
_cell.length_c   1.000
_cell.angle_alpha   90.00
_cell.angle_beta   90.00
_cell.angle_gamma   90.00
#
_symmetry.space_group_name_H-M   'P 1'
#
loop_
_entity.id
_entity.type
_entity.pdbx_description
1 polymer ?
#
loop_
_entity_poly.entity_id
_entity_poly.type
_entity_poly.pdbx_seq_one_letter_code
_entity_poly.pdbx_strand_id
1 'polypeptide(L)'
;ALLRSGEFSREEYAAAEVDPISQFSKPIASHMNKDHAEDTKLIVQHSTNILVESAYMLDVDRLGFYVKARYKGKTYKLRIPFPRPAVIRKDVKMLVIEMLQAA
;
A
#
# COMPACT_ATOMS: atom_id res chain seq x y z
N ALA A 1 -20.17 -8.35 5.44
CA ALA A 1 -19.47 -8.67 4.18
C ALA A 1 -19.25 -10.17 4.14
N LEU A 2 -19.78 -10.89 3.14
CA LEU A 2 -19.37 -12.27 2.93
C LEU A 2 -17.89 -12.25 2.53
N LEU A 3 -17.01 -12.78 3.39
CA LEU A 3 -15.64 -13.14 3.04
C LEU A 3 -15.74 -14.31 2.04
N ARG A 4 -15.98 -13.99 0.78
CA ARG A 4 -16.08 -14.97 -0.29
C ARG A 4 -14.69 -15.13 -0.87
N SER A 5 -14.10 -16.31 -0.71
CA SER A 5 -13.04 -16.75 -1.60
C SER A 5 -13.61 -16.78 -3.02
N GLY A 6 -12.93 -16.13 -3.97
CA GLY A 6 -13.27 -16.19 -5.39
C GLY A 6 -12.43 -17.27 -6.08
N GLU A 7 -13.01 -17.90 -7.09
CA GLU A 7 -12.29 -18.74 -8.04
C GLU A 7 -12.23 -18.00 -9.38
N PHE A 8 -11.19 -18.27 -10.17
CA PHE A 8 -11.04 -17.72 -11.51
C PHE A 8 -11.09 -18.85 -12.54
N SER A 9 -11.77 -18.62 -13.66
CA SER A 9 -11.66 -19.51 -14.82
C SER A 9 -10.25 -19.45 -15.41
N ARG A 10 -9.91 -20.43 -16.26
CA ARG A 10 -8.62 -20.44 -16.96
C ARG A 10 -8.47 -19.21 -17.86
N GLU A 11 -9.54 -18.82 -18.52
CA GLU A 11 -9.61 -17.68 -19.44
C GLU A 11 -9.47 -16.36 -18.69
N GLU A 12 -10.14 -16.21 -17.54
CA GLU A 12 -10.02 -15.02 -16.68
C GLU A 12 -8.59 -14.86 -16.15
N TYR A 13 -7.98 -15.96 -15.71
CA TYR A 13 -6.59 -15.94 -15.23
C TYR A 13 -5.60 -15.65 -16.36
N ALA A 14 -5.79 -16.24 -17.54
CA ALA A 14 -4.91 -16.01 -18.69
C ALA A 14 -5.03 -14.60 -19.29
N ALA A 15 -6.20 -13.97 -19.17
CA ALA A 15 -6.44 -12.60 -19.62
C ALA A 15 -5.95 -11.54 -18.61
N ALA A 16 -5.67 -11.93 -17.35
CA ALA A 16 -5.21 -11.01 -16.33
C ALA A 16 -3.75 -10.59 -16.55
N GLU A 17 -3.46 -9.32 -16.29
CA GLU A 17 -2.10 -8.79 -16.36
C GLU A 17 -1.44 -8.76 -14.98
N VAL A 18 -0.16 -9.16 -14.94
CA VAL A 18 0.66 -9.02 -13.75
C VAL A 18 0.89 -7.54 -13.47
N ASP A 19 0.73 -7.15 -12.20
CA ASP A 19 0.95 -5.77 -11.80
C ASP A 19 2.41 -5.33 -12.05
N PRO A 20 2.65 -4.25 -12.81
CA PRO A 20 3.99 -3.84 -13.21
C PRO A 20 4.84 -3.33 -12.04
N ILE A 21 4.22 -2.94 -10.93
CA ILE A 21 4.88 -2.41 -9.73
C ILE A 21 5.19 -3.51 -8.72
N SER A 22 4.42 -4.60 -8.71
CA SER A 22 4.55 -5.71 -7.76
C SER A 22 5.96 -6.29 -7.67
N GLN A 23 6.70 -6.31 -8.78
CA GLN A 23 8.11 -6.75 -8.82
C GLN A 23 9.05 -5.89 -7.94
N PHE A 24 8.70 -4.61 -7.71
CA PHE A 24 9.45 -3.67 -6.88
C PHE A 24 8.92 -3.57 -5.45
N SER A 25 7.87 -4.32 -5.11
CA SER A 25 7.19 -4.27 -3.82
C SER A 25 8.16 -4.43 -2.64
N LYS A 26 8.97 -5.49 -2.63
CA LYS A 26 9.95 -5.78 -1.55
C LYS A 26 10.99 -4.68 -1.35
N PRO A 27 11.75 -4.23 -2.37
CA PRO A 27 12.74 -3.19 -2.17
C PRO A 27 12.12 -1.84 -1.77
N ILE A 28 10.93 -1.49 -2.27
CA ILE A 28 10.22 -0.27 -1.87
C ILE A 28 9.78 -0.34 -0.41
N ALA A 29 9.09 -1.41 -0.02
CA ALA A 29 8.61 -1.58 1.35
C ALA A 29 9.77 -1.60 2.36
N SER A 30 10.86 -2.31 2.04
CA SER A 30 12.05 -2.36 2.90
C SER A 30 12.67 -0.97 3.14
N HIS A 31 12.85 -0.19 2.06
CA HIS A 31 13.38 1.17 2.17
C HIS A 31 12.44 2.08 2.97
N MET A 32 11.14 2.05 2.69
CA MET A 32 10.15 2.86 3.42
C MET A 32 10.11 2.51 4.90
N ASN A 33 10.14 1.22 5.25
CA ASN A 33 10.11 0.78 6.65
C ASN A 33 11.38 1.11 7.41
N LYS A 34 12.53 1.18 6.73
CA LYS A 34 13.83 1.47 7.37
C LYS A 34 14.05 2.97 7.56
N ASP A 35 13.79 3.74 6.50
CA ASP A 35 14.23 5.13 6.42
C ASP A 35 13.06 6.13 6.56
N HIS A 36 11.81 5.68 6.36
CA HIS A 36 10.60 6.52 6.25
C HIS A 36 9.38 5.96 7.02
N ALA A 37 9.62 5.31 8.17
CA ALA A 37 8.55 4.70 8.96
C ALA A 37 7.56 5.74 9.52
N GLU A 38 8.07 6.90 9.94
CA GLU A 38 7.25 8.01 10.44
C GLU A 38 6.42 8.65 9.33
N ASP A 39 6.99 8.82 8.13
CA ASP A 39 6.25 9.33 6.96
C ASP A 39 5.09 8.39 6.60
N THR A 40 5.34 7.08 6.62
CA THR A 40 4.31 6.06 6.38
C THR A 40 3.19 6.14 7.41
N LYS A 41 3.53 6.40 8.68
CA LYS A 41 2.54 6.61 9.75
C LYS A 41 1.68 7.84 9.46
N LEU A 42 2.28 8.97 9.11
CA LEU A 42 1.54 10.21 8.79
C LEU A 42 0.57 10.02 7.63
N ILE A 43 1.03 9.39 6.54
CA ILE A 43 0.18 9.10 5.37
C ILE A 43 -1.03 8.24 5.78
N VAL A 44 -0.81 7.20 6.59
CA VAL A 44 -1.90 6.31 7.05
C VAL A 44 -2.88 7.06 7.96
N GLN A 45 -2.37 7.90 8.86
CA GLN A 45 -3.21 8.70 9.75
C GLN A 45 -4.09 9.66 8.96
N HIS A 46 -3.52 10.38 7.99
CA HIS A 46 -4.26 11.28 7.11
C HIS A 46 -5.29 10.51 6.25
N SER A 47 -4.88 9.41 5.62
CA SER A 47 -5.75 8.65 4.70
C SER A 47 -6.94 7.99 5.40
N THR A 48 -6.83 7.68 6.69
CA THR A 48 -7.86 6.94 7.45
C THR A 48 -8.55 7.77 8.51
N ASN A 49 -8.06 8.98 8.81
CA ASN A 49 -8.43 9.78 9.98
C ASN A 49 -8.29 9.03 11.33
N ILE A 50 -7.37 8.06 11.41
CA ILE A 50 -7.10 7.27 12.61
C ILE A 50 -5.67 7.50 13.07
N LEU A 51 -5.49 7.95 14.30
CA LEU A 51 -4.17 8.11 14.93
C LEU A 51 -3.55 6.75 15.27
N VAL A 52 -2.90 6.12 14.29
CA VAL A 52 -2.16 4.86 14.46
C VAL A 52 -0.84 5.09 15.20
N GLU A 53 -0.43 4.12 16.02
CA GLU A 53 0.83 4.10 16.78
C GLU A 53 2.02 3.84 15.86
N SER A 54 1.84 2.98 14.86
CA SER A 54 2.85 2.66 13.84
C SER A 54 2.19 2.13 12.57
N ALA A 55 2.90 2.23 11.45
CA ALA A 55 2.49 1.68 10.17
C ALA A 55 3.68 1.03 9.47
N TYR A 56 3.62 -0.29 9.29
CA TYR A 56 4.66 -1.07 8.61
C TYR A 56 4.16 -1.49 7.22
N MET A 57 4.84 -1.06 6.16
CA MET A 57 4.49 -1.38 4.78
C MET A 57 4.76 -2.86 4.49
N LEU A 58 3.75 -3.57 3.97
CA LEU A 58 3.81 -5.00 3.68
C LEU A 58 4.15 -5.26 2.21
N ASP A 59 3.39 -4.62 1.33
CA ASP A 59 3.50 -4.78 -0.11
C ASP A 59 2.98 -3.52 -0.82
N VAL A 60 3.45 -3.34 -2.06
CA VAL A 60 3.10 -2.22 -2.96
C VAL A 60 2.73 -2.77 -4.33
N ASP A 61 1.70 -2.20 -4.93
CA ASP A 61 1.26 -2.47 -6.31
C ASP A 61 0.91 -1.14 -7.00
N ARG A 62 0.39 -1.19 -8.24
CA ARG A 62 0.10 0.04 -9.01
C ARG A 62 -0.99 0.91 -8.39
N LEU A 63 -1.85 0.38 -7.54
CA LEU A 63 -3.00 1.08 -6.97
C LEU A 63 -2.73 1.62 -5.56
N GLY A 64 -1.63 1.23 -4.92
CA GLY A 64 -1.33 1.63 -3.56
C GLY A 64 -0.46 0.62 -2.83
N PHE A 65 -0.61 0.59 -1.51
CA PHE A 65 0.17 -0.30 -0.65
C PHE A 65 -0.67 -0.80 0.53
N TYR A 66 -0.31 -1.97 1.03
CA TYR A 66 -0.85 -2.48 2.28
C TYR A 66 0.09 -2.15 3.43
N VAL A 67 -0.48 -1.77 4.57
CA VAL A 67 0.26 -1.59 5.83
C VAL A 67 -0.28 -2.50 6.92
N LYS A 68 0.61 -2.92 7.80
CA LYS A 68 0.32 -3.45 9.12
C LYS A 68 0.35 -2.27 10.10
N ALA A 69 -0.83 -1.73 10.43
CA ALA A 69 -0.97 -0.59 11.32
C ALA A 69 -1.29 -1.04 12.75
N ARG A 70 -0.68 -0.39 13.74
CA ARG A 70 -0.95 -0.61 15.15
C ARG A 70 -1.86 0.49 15.70
N TYR A 71 -2.96 0.12 16.35
CA TYR A 71 -3.91 1.05 16.95
C TYR A 71 -4.47 0.48 18.25
N LYS A 72 -4.31 1.21 19.35
CA LYS A 72 -4.75 0.81 20.70
C LYS A 72 -4.24 -0.58 21.08
N GLY A 73 -2.96 -0.84 20.83
CA GLY A 73 -2.32 -2.13 21.09
C GLY A 73 -2.73 -3.30 20.17
N LYS A 74 -3.70 -3.11 19.27
CA LYS A 74 -4.11 -4.09 18.25
C LYS A 74 -3.47 -3.80 16.91
N THR A 75 -3.38 -4.82 16.07
CA THR A 75 -2.79 -4.70 14.73
C THR A 75 -3.84 -4.98 13.65
N TYR A 76 -3.87 -4.14 12.63
CA TYR A 76 -4.81 -4.20 11.51
C TYR A 76 -4.04 -4.17 10.18
N LYS A 77 -4.56 -4.87 9.16
CA LYS A 77 -4.09 -4.72 7.79
C LYS A 77 -4.95 -3.67 7.10
N LEU A 78 -4.35 -2.56 6.69
CA LEU A 78 -5.04 -1.45 6.03
C LEU A 78 -4.55 -1.32 4.59
N ARG A 79 -5.47 -1.00 3.67
CA ARG A 79 -5.16 -0.67 2.28
C ARG A 79 -5.12 0.84 2.14
N ILE A 80 -3.99 1.37 1.68
CA ILE A 80 -3.82 2.79 1.39
C ILE A 80 -3.75 2.96 -0.13
N PRO A 81 -4.80 3.50 -0.77
CA PRO A 81 -4.79 3.73 -2.21
C PRO A 81 -3.93 4.95 -2.56
N PHE A 82 -3.23 4.89 -3.69
CA PHE A 82 -2.63 6.08 -4.28
C PHE A 82 -3.73 7.01 -4.84
N PRO A 83 -3.50 8.33 -4.93
CA PRO A 83 -4.42 9.26 -5.58
C PRO A 83 -4.72 8.92 -7.05
N ARG A 84 -3.75 8.28 -7.72
CA ARG A 84 -3.87 7.75 -9.08
C ARG A 84 -3.00 6.49 -9.26
N PRO A 85 -3.30 5.63 -10.24
CA PRO A 85 -2.45 4.47 -10.53
C PRO A 85 -1.00 4.86 -10.89
N ALA A 86 -0.04 4.13 -10.34
CA ALA A 86 1.36 4.19 -10.71
C ALA A 86 1.60 3.38 -11.98
N VAL A 87 2.09 4.02 -13.06
CA VAL A 87 2.33 3.34 -14.34
C VAL A 87 3.75 2.78 -14.36
N ILE A 88 4.70 3.52 -13.80
CA ILE A 88 6.11 3.13 -13.72
C ILE A 88 6.65 3.24 -12.29
N ARG A 89 7.76 2.55 -12.01
CA ARG A 89 8.41 2.58 -10.68
C ARG A 89 8.67 4.00 -10.16
N LYS A 90 9.03 4.94 -11.04
CA LYS A 90 9.29 6.33 -10.66
C LYS A 90 8.04 7.02 -10.09
N ASP A 91 6.85 6.64 -10.55
CA ASP A 91 5.59 7.22 -10.09
C ASP A 91 5.32 6.89 -8.63
N VAL A 92 5.69 5.68 -8.16
CA VAL A 92 5.46 5.27 -6.78
C VAL A 92 6.10 6.26 -5.80
N LYS A 93 7.35 6.66 -6.06
CA LYS A 93 8.03 7.67 -5.24
C LYS A 93 7.31 9.01 -5.28
N MET A 94 6.89 9.46 -6.48
CA MET A 94 6.19 10.74 -6.62
C MET A 94 4.85 10.74 -5.88
N LEU A 95 4.10 9.64 -5.97
CA LEU A 95 2.80 9.48 -5.31
C LEU A 95 2.95 9.43 -3.78
N VAL A 96 3.97 8.74 -3.26
CA VAL A 96 4.23 8.73 -1.82
C VAL A 96 4.60 10.12 -1.31
N ILE A 97 5.39 10.89 -2.07
CA ILE A 97 5.72 12.29 -1.72
C ILE A 97 4.47 13.17 -1.76
N GLU A 98 3.64 13.04 -2.79
CA GLU A 98 2.37 13.78 -2.92
C GLU A 98 1.43 13.48 -1.74
N MET A 99 1.31 12.21 -1.36
CA MET A 99 0.53 11.79 -0.20
C MET A 99 1.09 12.33 1.12
N LEU A 100 2.42 12.40 1.27
CA LEU A 100 3.05 12.96 2.45
C LEU A 100 2.87 14.49 2.52
N GLN A 101 2.87 15.19 1.39
CA GLN A 101 2.62 16.63 1.34
C GLN A 101 1.15 16.99 1.65
N ALA A 102 0.22 16.08 1.35
CA ALA A 102 -1.17 16.23 1.71
C ALA A 102 -1.46 15.90 3.19
N ALA A 103 -0.58 15.12 3.83
CA ALA A 103 -0.75 14.61 5.20
C ALA A 103 -0.59 15.70 6.27
#